data_AF-A0A4P5VQ82-F1
#
_entry.id   AF-A0A4P5VQ82-F1
#
_cell.length_a   1.000
_cell.length_b   1.000
_cell.length_c   1.000
_cell.angle_alpha   90.00
_cell.angle_beta   90.00
_cell.angle_gamma   90.00
#
_symmetry.space_group_name_H-M   'P 1'
#
loop_
_entity.id
_entity.type
_entity.pdbx_description
1 polymer ?
#
loop_
_entity_poly.entity_id
_entity_poly.type
_entity_poly.pdbx_seq_one_letter_code
_entity_poly.pdbx_strand_id
1 'polypeptide(L)'
;MAKAPLNPVELAAIERVEKQTRTGTYYGLLGLDLRASKHDVESAYREYVRDWHPDRFFSRDAKDILPIIDNNFVEVTRAYKTLRDDGKRTIYDADLREQGITVAEVGGVARDERVGFEVKMDRTPSGNSKVSALSEVRLSPTSVAPGMARPAAAAAPPPPPPPPVPQPPSPTNVAVNKLRSQIAEQLARAKAYYDAGLEDFNAGRYSKAESGLYLAMRYDARNQTYADLFKQAQHKALQLRCVTLVTKGQQAEQYGNTRDALANYRKAVECEPDEGMAYFRLAQLQRQQEEEPRECLALLRKAVQKEPKRAEFRIALGELYNELKMGQNALREAQAAVELEPKNEKAKALLKLLKAAVR
;
A
#
# COMPACT_ATOMS: atom_id res chain seq x y z
N MET A 1 -39.64 1.02 -0.46
CA MET A 1 -39.47 2.21 0.41
C MET A 1 -38.28 2.99 -0.13
N ALA A 2 -38.46 4.26 -0.51
CA ALA A 2 -37.39 5.09 -1.05
C ALA A 2 -36.32 5.30 0.04
N LYS A 3 -35.06 5.03 -0.28
CA LYS A 3 -33.94 5.26 0.63
C LYS A 3 -33.80 6.77 0.85
N ALA A 4 -33.71 7.21 2.10
CA ALA A 4 -33.56 8.64 2.39
C ALA A 4 -32.17 9.14 1.94
N PRO A 5 -32.09 10.27 1.20
CA PRO A 5 -30.81 10.88 0.83
C PRO A 5 -30.12 11.48 2.07
N LEU A 6 -28.78 11.64 2.00
CA LEU A 6 -28.00 12.30 3.05
C LEU A 6 -28.34 13.80 3.13
N ASN A 7 -28.45 14.33 4.34
CA ASN A 7 -28.71 15.74 4.56
C ASN A 7 -27.44 16.60 4.31
N PRO A 8 -27.57 17.88 3.95
CA PRO A 8 -26.43 18.77 3.65
C PRO A 8 -25.40 18.88 4.78
N VAL A 9 -25.86 18.78 6.04
CA VAL A 9 -25.01 18.79 7.24
C VAL A 9 -24.14 17.54 7.32
N GLU A 10 -24.69 16.39 6.96
CA GLU A 10 -24.01 15.09 6.98
C GLU A 10 -22.97 15.03 5.86
N LEU A 11 -23.28 15.59 4.69
CA LEU A 11 -22.36 15.70 3.56
C LEU A 11 -21.18 16.63 3.88
N ALA A 12 -21.43 17.79 4.48
CA ALA A 12 -20.39 18.71 4.94
C ALA A 12 -19.51 18.14 6.08
N ALA A 13 -20.04 17.16 6.84
CA ALA A 13 -19.27 16.42 7.83
C ALA A 13 -18.37 15.37 7.15
N ILE A 14 -18.88 14.63 6.15
CA ILE A 14 -18.09 13.68 5.35
C ILE A 14 -16.91 14.40 4.66
N GLU A 15 -17.16 15.55 4.05
CA GLU A 15 -16.13 16.34 3.36
C GLU A 15 -15.01 16.81 4.30
N ARG A 16 -15.38 17.18 5.54
CA ARG A 16 -14.39 17.56 6.56
C ARG A 16 -13.54 16.37 6.98
N VAL A 17 -14.16 15.22 7.22
CA VAL A 17 -13.43 13.98 7.58
C VAL A 17 -12.52 13.54 6.43
N GLU A 18 -12.96 13.63 5.18
CA GLU A 18 -12.15 13.29 4.01
C GLU A 18 -10.94 14.23 3.83
N LYS A 19 -11.12 15.53 4.06
CA LYS A 19 -10.00 16.48 4.03
C LYS A 19 -8.97 16.14 5.10
N GLN A 20 -9.43 15.78 6.29
CA GLN A 20 -8.59 15.41 7.42
C GLN A 20 -7.85 14.08 7.18
N THR A 21 -8.48 13.08 6.55
CA THR A 21 -7.83 11.81 6.17
C THR A 21 -6.75 11.97 5.10
N ARG A 22 -6.82 13.01 4.27
CA ARG A 22 -5.80 13.29 3.24
C ARG A 22 -4.56 14.02 3.73
N THR A 23 -4.69 14.87 4.75
CA THR A 23 -3.61 15.78 5.16
C THR A 23 -3.28 15.73 6.65
N GLY A 24 -4.01 14.93 7.43
CA GLY A 24 -3.87 14.87 8.89
C GLY A 24 -2.88 13.81 9.37
N THR A 25 -2.27 14.07 10.52
CA THR A 25 -1.53 13.07 11.29
C THR A 25 -2.50 12.07 11.94
N TYR A 26 -2.03 10.91 12.39
CA TYR A 26 -2.87 9.92 13.08
C TYR A 26 -3.53 10.49 14.34
N TYR A 27 -2.86 11.41 15.04
CA TYR A 27 -3.43 12.17 16.15
C TYR A 27 -4.53 13.12 15.67
N GLY A 28 -4.26 13.86 14.58
CA GLY A 28 -5.25 14.70 13.92
C GLY A 28 -6.50 13.92 13.45
N LEU A 29 -6.35 12.70 12.94
CA LEU A 29 -7.48 11.87 12.50
C LEU A 29 -8.43 11.46 13.63
N LEU A 30 -7.90 11.29 14.84
CA LEU A 30 -8.69 11.00 16.03
C LEU A 30 -9.07 12.26 16.81
N GLY A 31 -8.66 13.45 16.36
CA GLY A 31 -8.88 14.71 17.08
C GLY A 31 -8.13 14.78 18.41
N LEU A 32 -6.98 14.13 18.50
CA LEU A 32 -6.18 13.97 19.70
C LEU A 32 -4.90 14.80 19.66
N ASP A 33 -4.41 15.17 20.83
CA ASP A 33 -3.08 15.77 21.01
C ASP A 33 -1.98 14.70 21.08
N LEU A 34 -0.74 15.05 20.80
CA LEU A 34 0.43 14.14 20.95
C LEU A 34 0.57 13.57 22.37
N ARG A 35 0.08 14.30 23.38
CA ARG A 35 0.08 13.87 24.79
C ARG A 35 -1.12 12.99 25.16
N ALA A 36 -1.99 12.65 24.21
CA ALA A 36 -3.18 11.85 24.48
C ALA A 36 -2.83 10.49 25.08
N SER A 37 -3.54 10.10 26.13
CA SER A 37 -3.35 8.79 26.74
C SER A 37 -3.93 7.68 25.86
N LYS A 38 -3.53 6.43 26.12
CA LYS A 38 -4.10 5.26 25.44
C LYS A 38 -5.63 5.18 25.62
N HIS A 39 -6.13 5.61 26.77
CA HIS A 39 -7.56 5.70 27.06
C HIS A 39 -8.27 6.73 26.16
N ASP A 40 -7.63 7.86 25.88
CA ASP A 40 -8.18 8.90 25.01
C ASP A 40 -8.24 8.43 23.55
N VAL A 41 -7.21 7.69 23.10
CA VAL A 41 -7.17 7.03 21.80
C VAL A 41 -8.31 6.01 21.64
N GLU A 42 -8.56 5.19 22.67
CA GLU A 42 -9.67 4.24 22.66
C GLU A 42 -11.04 4.92 22.70
N SER A 43 -11.18 6.00 23.47
CA SER A 43 -12.43 6.75 23.59
C SER A 43 -12.80 7.44 22.27
N ALA A 44 -11.85 8.15 21.66
CA ALA A 44 -12.04 8.82 20.37
C ALA A 44 -12.38 7.85 19.24
N TYR A 45 -11.71 6.69 19.20
CA TYR A 45 -12.01 5.67 18.20
C TYR A 45 -13.42 5.06 18.37
N ARG A 46 -13.86 4.81 19.61
CA ARG A 46 -15.21 4.30 19.87
C ARG A 46 -16.29 5.28 19.45
N GLU A 47 -16.08 6.58 19.68
CA GLU A 47 -16.99 7.62 19.21
C GLU A 47 -17.02 7.69 17.68
N TYR A 48 -15.86 7.63 17.03
CA TYR A 48 -15.77 7.58 15.58
C TYR A 48 -16.55 6.41 14.99
N VAL A 49 -16.29 5.19 15.48
CA VAL A 49 -16.96 3.97 14.99
C VAL A 49 -18.47 4.05 15.23
N ARG A 50 -18.92 4.57 16.38
CA ARG A 50 -20.35 4.74 16.65
C ARG A 50 -21.04 5.59 15.60
N ASP A 51 -20.41 6.66 15.15
CA ASP A 51 -21.04 7.68 14.31
C ASP A 51 -20.75 7.47 12.81
N TRP A 52 -19.64 6.81 12.46
CA TRP A 52 -19.12 6.68 11.08
C TRP A 52 -18.93 5.24 10.59
N HIS A 53 -19.44 4.21 11.28
CA HIS A 53 -19.34 2.84 10.77
C HIS A 53 -20.05 2.69 9.41
N PRO A 54 -19.40 2.05 8.41
CA PRO A 54 -19.97 1.85 7.08
C PRO A 54 -21.38 1.27 7.08
N ASP A 55 -21.65 0.27 7.91
CA ASP A 55 -22.97 -0.39 8.08
C ASP A 55 -24.14 0.59 8.27
N ARG A 56 -23.91 1.74 8.91
CA ARG A 56 -24.97 2.76 9.11
C ARG A 56 -25.42 3.42 7.82
N PHE A 57 -24.60 3.38 6.77
CA PHE A 57 -24.84 4.07 5.51
C PHE A 57 -25.33 3.16 4.38
N PHE A 58 -25.31 1.82 4.55
CA PHE A 58 -25.80 0.87 3.53
C PHE A 58 -27.31 0.99 3.26
N SER A 59 -28.08 1.37 4.28
CA SER A 59 -29.54 1.57 4.18
C SER A 59 -29.94 2.89 3.51
N ARG A 60 -28.99 3.80 3.26
CA ARG A 60 -29.23 5.12 2.63
C ARG A 60 -28.91 5.11 1.14
N ASP A 61 -29.41 6.10 0.38
CA ASP A 61 -29.13 6.22 -1.06
C ASP A 61 -27.77 6.87 -1.29
N ALA A 62 -26.71 6.18 -0.84
CA ALA A 62 -25.37 6.73 -0.65
C ALA A 62 -24.30 5.95 -1.42
N LYS A 63 -24.66 5.34 -2.57
CA LYS A 63 -23.75 4.47 -3.33
C LYS A 63 -22.42 5.13 -3.69
N ASP A 64 -22.45 6.42 -4.00
CA ASP A 64 -21.26 7.19 -4.40
C ASP A 64 -20.41 7.64 -3.20
N ILE A 65 -20.97 7.61 -1.99
CA ILE A 65 -20.37 8.12 -0.76
C ILE A 65 -19.83 6.98 0.12
N LEU A 66 -20.39 5.77 0.01
CA LEU A 66 -19.92 4.58 0.71
C LEU A 66 -18.41 4.33 0.54
N PRO A 67 -17.81 4.44 -0.66
CA PRO A 67 -16.36 4.26 -0.82
C PRO A 67 -15.51 5.30 -0.05
N ILE A 68 -16.03 6.52 0.14
CA ILE A 68 -15.37 7.59 0.89
C ILE A 68 -15.42 7.26 2.39
N ILE A 69 -16.58 6.84 2.89
CA ILE A 69 -16.79 6.45 4.28
C ILE A 69 -15.94 5.21 4.62
N ASP A 70 -15.95 4.19 3.76
CA ASP A 70 -15.13 2.98 3.91
C ASP A 70 -13.65 3.31 4.01
N ASN A 71 -13.15 4.18 3.12
CA ASN A 71 -11.76 4.59 3.17
C ASN A 71 -11.42 5.39 4.43
N ASN A 72 -12.27 6.34 4.81
CA ASN A 72 -12.07 7.13 6.02
C ASN A 72 -12.04 6.21 7.25
N PHE A 73 -12.93 5.21 7.28
CA PHE A 73 -12.96 4.20 8.33
C PHE A 73 -11.66 3.39 8.38
N VAL A 74 -11.16 2.91 7.24
CA VAL A 74 -9.87 2.19 7.17
C VAL A 74 -8.70 3.03 7.69
N GLU A 75 -8.62 4.30 7.30
CA GLU A 75 -7.54 5.19 7.73
C GLU A 75 -7.62 5.54 9.22
N VAL A 76 -8.82 5.80 9.74
CA VAL A 76 -9.01 6.04 11.19
C VAL A 76 -8.75 4.77 12.01
N THR A 77 -9.13 3.59 11.53
CA THR A 77 -8.76 2.32 12.15
C THR A 77 -7.26 2.07 12.11
N ARG A 78 -6.56 2.46 11.04
CA ARG A 78 -5.09 2.39 10.96
C ARG A 78 -4.45 3.30 12.00
N ALA A 79 -4.92 4.56 12.09
CA ALA A 79 -4.46 5.51 13.11
C ALA A 79 -4.64 4.96 14.52
N TYR A 80 -5.83 4.43 14.83
CA TYR A 80 -6.12 3.77 16.11
C TYR A 80 -5.18 2.61 16.41
N LYS A 81 -4.98 1.68 15.46
CA LYS A 81 -4.11 0.51 15.64
C LYS A 81 -2.65 0.90 15.89
N THR A 82 -2.18 1.98 15.26
CA THR A 82 -0.82 2.49 15.44
C THR A 82 -0.67 3.22 16.77
N LEU A 83 -1.61 4.09 17.14
CA LEU A 83 -1.54 4.90 18.36
C LEU A 83 -1.88 4.14 19.65
N ARG A 84 -2.60 3.03 19.56
CA ARG A 84 -2.89 2.14 20.69
C ARG A 84 -1.72 1.24 21.08
N ASP A 85 -0.89 0.88 20.11
CA ASP A 85 0.26 0.01 20.31
C ASP A 85 1.47 0.86 20.71
N ASP A 86 2.02 0.60 21.90
CA ASP A 86 3.04 1.48 22.49
C ASP A 86 4.35 1.46 21.66
N GLY A 87 4.66 0.35 21.00
CA GLY A 87 5.83 0.23 20.12
C GLY A 87 5.65 0.98 18.80
N LYS A 88 4.49 0.79 18.14
CA LYS A 88 4.19 1.49 16.87
C LYS A 88 4.00 2.98 17.06
N ARG A 89 3.40 3.38 18.18
CA ARG A 89 3.26 4.79 18.57
C ARG A 89 4.63 5.44 18.76
N THR A 90 5.56 4.76 19.42
CA THR A 90 6.92 5.31 19.63
C THR A 90 7.66 5.56 18.31
N ILE A 91 7.55 4.64 17.36
CA ILE A 91 8.15 4.79 16.02
C ILE A 91 7.49 5.95 15.27
N TYR A 92 6.15 5.99 15.27
CA TYR A 92 5.39 7.05 14.62
C TYR A 92 5.69 8.44 15.21
N ASP A 93 5.82 8.53 16.54
CA ASP A 93 6.17 9.78 17.23
C ASP A 93 7.62 10.22 16.92
N ALA A 94 8.52 9.28 16.65
CA ALA A 94 9.88 9.57 16.20
C ALA A 94 9.89 10.12 14.75
N ASP A 95 9.14 9.48 13.85
CA ASP A 95 8.98 9.92 12.45
C ASP A 95 8.39 11.35 12.36
N LEU A 96 7.40 11.66 13.20
CA LEU A 96 6.81 13.00 13.28
C LEU A 96 7.84 14.06 13.72
N ARG A 97 8.74 13.72 14.65
CA ARG A 97 9.81 14.62 15.11
C ARG A 97 10.86 14.85 14.04
N GLU A 98 11.21 13.82 13.27
CA GLU A 98 12.16 13.92 12.16
C GLU A 98 11.63 14.81 11.03
N GLN A 99 10.32 14.79 10.81
CA GLN A 99 9.63 15.65 9.85
C GLN A 99 9.46 17.10 10.33
N GLY A 100 9.96 17.44 11.53
CA GLY A 100 9.87 18.77 12.11
C GLY A 100 8.47 19.17 12.55
N ILE A 101 7.53 18.22 12.62
CA ILE A 101 6.14 18.50 12.99
C ILE A 101 6.07 18.67 14.52
N THR A 102 5.77 19.89 14.96
CA THR A 102 5.78 20.27 16.38
C THR A 102 4.44 20.01 17.09
N VAL A 103 4.46 19.99 18.43
CA VAL A 103 3.24 19.84 19.25
C VAL A 103 2.19 20.91 18.91
N ALA A 104 2.63 22.11 18.52
CA ALA A 104 1.75 23.20 18.11
C ALA A 104 1.12 23.00 16.72
N GLU A 105 1.71 22.19 15.84
CA GLU A 105 1.18 21.91 14.49
C GLU A 105 0.27 20.67 14.48
N VAL A 106 0.46 19.73 15.41
CA VAL A 106 -0.45 18.60 15.63
C VAL A 106 -1.63 18.98 16.52
N GLY A 107 -1.41 19.86 17.50
CA GLY A 107 -2.41 20.32 18.48
C GLY A 107 -2.92 21.75 18.28
N GLY A 108 -2.60 22.39 17.14
CA GLY A 108 -2.92 23.78 16.82
C GLY A 108 -4.35 24.04 16.35
N VAL A 109 -5.32 23.34 16.91
CA VAL A 109 -6.73 23.69 16.77
C VAL A 109 -7.22 23.96 18.19
N ALA A 110 -7.60 25.22 18.45
CA ALA A 110 -7.95 25.72 19.77
C ALA A 110 -8.96 24.81 20.48
N ARG A 111 -9.00 24.83 21.82
CA ARG A 111 -10.00 24.07 22.61
C ARG A 111 -11.45 24.31 22.15
N ASP A 112 -11.73 25.48 21.58
CA ASP A 112 -13.01 25.89 20.96
C ASP A 112 -13.18 25.47 19.50
N GLU A 113 -12.10 25.15 18.79
CA GLU A 113 -12.12 24.55 17.45
C GLU A 113 -11.86 23.04 17.50
N ARG A 114 -11.82 22.44 18.70
CA ARG A 114 -11.98 20.99 18.86
C ARG A 114 -13.32 20.64 18.25
N VAL A 115 -13.32 20.38 16.96
CA VAL A 115 -14.41 19.70 16.30
C VAL A 115 -14.29 18.26 16.78
N GLY A 116 -14.76 18.05 18.01
CA GLY A 116 -15.33 16.78 18.37
C GLY A 116 -16.33 16.41 17.30
N PHE A 117 -16.58 15.12 17.19
CA PHE A 117 -17.64 14.54 16.37
C PHE A 117 -19.04 15.01 16.86
N GLU A 118 -19.28 16.32 16.97
CA GLU A 118 -20.44 16.96 17.57
C GLU A 118 -21.64 17.05 16.62
N VAL A 119 -21.47 16.64 15.35
CA VAL A 119 -22.62 16.35 14.49
C VAL A 119 -23.17 14.98 14.89
N LYS A 120 -23.99 14.96 15.95
CA LYS A 120 -24.84 13.80 16.26
C LYS A 120 -25.79 13.60 15.08
N MET A 121 -25.50 12.60 14.24
CA MET A 121 -26.36 12.19 13.14
C MET A 121 -27.77 11.91 13.68
N ASP A 122 -28.78 12.53 13.08
CA ASP A 122 -30.16 12.48 13.57
C ASP A 122 -30.64 11.03 13.75
N ARG A 123 -31.17 10.76 14.94
CA ARG A 123 -31.75 9.47 15.28
C ARG A 123 -33.06 9.34 14.53
N THR A 124 -33.11 8.49 13.51
CA THR A 124 -34.41 7.93 13.10
C THR A 124 -34.80 6.91 14.16
N PRO A 125 -35.92 7.10 14.90
CA PRO A 125 -36.33 6.14 15.90
C PRO A 125 -36.97 4.95 15.18
N SER A 126 -36.26 3.83 15.14
CA SER A 126 -36.88 2.55 14.86
C SER A 126 -37.64 2.10 16.11
N GLY A 127 -38.93 2.45 16.17
CA GLY A 127 -40.00 1.62 16.73
C GLY A 127 -40.04 1.34 18.24
N ASN A 128 -41.15 1.80 18.84
CA ASN A 128 -41.88 1.28 20.01
C ASN A 128 -41.56 1.77 21.44
N SER A 129 -42.60 2.41 21.99
CA SER A 129 -43.20 2.22 23.33
C SER A 129 -42.96 3.27 24.43
N LYS A 130 -44.09 3.91 24.76
CA LYS A 130 -44.61 4.32 26.10
C LYS A 130 -44.11 5.62 26.75
N VAL A 131 -44.94 6.65 26.53
CA VAL A 131 -45.58 7.57 27.50
C VAL A 131 -45.19 7.42 28.97
N SER A 132 -44.75 8.52 29.61
CA SER A 132 -45.17 9.04 30.93
C SER A 132 -44.30 10.27 31.27
N ALA A 133 -44.89 11.48 31.34
CA ALA A 133 -45.32 12.19 32.56
C ALA A 133 -44.12 12.80 33.35
N LEU A 134 -43.94 14.12 33.29
CA LEU A 134 -44.40 15.15 34.27
C LEU A 134 -43.37 15.45 35.37
N SER A 135 -42.90 16.70 35.41
CA SER A 135 -42.75 17.57 36.60
C SER A 135 -41.96 18.81 36.17
N GLU A 136 -42.64 19.95 35.99
CA GLU A 136 -42.82 21.01 36.99
C GLU A 136 -41.50 21.68 37.42
N VAL A 137 -41.43 23.03 37.33
CA VAL A 137 -41.51 23.92 38.50
C VAL A 137 -41.10 25.36 38.10
N ARG A 138 -42.08 26.27 38.29
CA ARG A 138 -42.07 27.68 38.73
C ARG A 138 -41.32 28.74 37.89
N LEU A 139 -42.03 29.73 37.31
CA LEU A 139 -42.62 30.94 37.93
C LEU A 139 -41.53 31.82 38.56
N SER A 140 -41.35 33.09 38.19
CA SER A 140 -42.26 34.22 38.51
C SER A 140 -41.68 35.54 37.88
N PRO A 141 -42.28 36.75 38.04
CA PRO A 141 -43.19 37.31 37.04
C PRO A 141 -43.01 38.84 36.76
N THR A 142 -44.00 39.40 36.06
CA THR A 142 -44.57 40.77 36.21
C THR A 142 -44.05 41.88 35.28
N SER A 143 -44.89 42.28 34.32
CA SER A 143 -45.62 43.55 34.40
C SER A 143 -46.70 43.61 33.32
N VAL A 144 -47.94 43.89 33.74
CA VAL A 144 -49.16 43.97 32.94
C VAL A 144 -49.61 45.43 32.93
N ALA A 145 -50.05 45.94 31.77
CA ALA A 145 -51.16 46.90 31.72
C ALA A 145 -51.98 46.68 30.43
N PRO A 146 -53.33 46.77 30.48
CA PRO A 146 -54.23 46.38 29.40
C PRO A 146 -54.78 47.58 28.62
N GLY A 147 -55.17 47.38 27.35
CA GLY A 147 -55.77 48.44 26.54
C GLY A 147 -56.52 47.94 25.31
N MET A 148 -57.79 47.62 25.52
CA MET A 148 -58.95 47.78 24.62
C MET A 148 -58.89 47.32 23.15
N ALA A 149 -59.80 46.41 22.83
CA ALA A 149 -60.17 46.00 21.48
C ALA A 149 -60.92 47.10 20.70
N ARG A 150 -60.62 47.22 19.39
CA ARG A 150 -61.57 47.63 18.33
C ARG A 150 -61.31 46.79 17.08
N PRO A 151 -62.36 46.38 16.34
CA PRO A 151 -62.23 45.62 15.10
C PRO A 151 -62.18 46.58 13.90
N ALA A 152 -61.31 46.34 12.91
CA ALA A 152 -61.47 46.93 11.59
C ALA A 152 -60.61 46.26 10.51
N ALA A 153 -61.26 46.06 9.36
CA ALA A 153 -60.73 46.05 8.00
C ALA A 153 -59.98 44.79 7.51
N ALA A 154 -60.67 44.06 6.63
CA ALA A 154 -60.10 43.12 5.68
C ALA A 154 -59.04 43.83 4.81
N ALA A 155 -57.79 43.37 4.89
CA ALA A 155 -56.70 43.78 4.01
C ALA A 155 -56.55 42.77 2.87
N ALA A 156 -56.42 43.26 1.65
CA ALA A 156 -56.16 42.47 0.44
C ALA A 156 -54.85 41.65 0.55
N PRO A 157 -54.74 40.49 -0.11
CA PRO A 157 -53.54 39.67 -0.06
C PRO A 157 -52.35 40.40 -0.71
N PRO A 158 -51.13 40.30 -0.15
CA PRO A 158 -49.94 40.92 -0.73
C PRO A 158 -49.57 40.25 -2.07
N PRO A 159 -48.92 40.99 -3.00
CA PRO A 159 -48.49 40.43 -4.28
C PRO A 159 -47.47 39.29 -4.09
N PRO A 160 -47.40 38.32 -5.03
CA PRO A 160 -46.45 37.22 -4.95
C PRO A 160 -45.00 37.75 -4.96
N PRO A 161 -44.08 37.11 -4.21
CA PRO A 161 -42.68 37.54 -4.17
C PRO A 161 -42.05 37.43 -5.57
N PRO A 162 -41.11 38.34 -5.91
CA PRO A 162 -40.41 38.28 -7.20
C PRO A 162 -39.63 36.97 -7.33
N PRO A 163 -39.42 36.47 -8.56
CA PRO A 163 -38.63 35.26 -8.78
C PRO A 163 -37.23 35.41 -8.15
N PRO A 164 -36.67 34.36 -7.53
CA PRO A 164 -35.39 34.44 -6.88
C PRO A 164 -34.33 34.88 -7.89
N VAL A 165 -33.67 36.01 -7.62
CA VAL A 165 -32.50 36.47 -8.36
C VAL A 165 -31.47 35.34 -8.35
N PRO A 166 -30.87 34.95 -9.49
CA PRO A 166 -29.84 33.92 -9.51
C PRO A 166 -28.71 34.34 -8.58
N GLN A 167 -28.62 33.68 -7.43
CA GLN A 167 -27.56 33.96 -6.46
C GLN A 167 -26.23 33.52 -7.09
N PRO A 168 -25.15 34.33 -7.01
CA PRO A 168 -23.83 33.88 -7.43
C PRO A 168 -23.48 32.58 -6.68
N PRO A 169 -22.80 31.62 -7.33
CA PRO A 169 -22.53 30.33 -6.72
C PRO A 169 -21.83 30.53 -5.37
N SER A 170 -22.37 29.91 -4.32
CA SER A 170 -21.79 29.96 -2.99
C SER A 170 -20.30 29.55 -3.05
N PRO A 171 -19.41 30.16 -2.25
CA PRO A 171 -17.96 29.90 -2.29
C PRO A 171 -17.61 28.40 -2.12
N THR A 172 -18.49 27.64 -1.49
CA THR A 172 -18.45 26.17 -1.34
C THR A 172 -18.50 25.43 -2.68
N ASN A 173 -19.34 25.84 -3.63
CA ASN A 173 -19.45 25.19 -4.94
C ASN A 173 -18.21 25.42 -5.82
N VAL A 174 -17.55 26.57 -5.66
CA VAL A 174 -16.32 26.90 -6.41
C VAL A 174 -15.13 26.05 -5.92
N ALA A 175 -14.97 25.91 -4.60
CA ALA A 175 -13.92 25.08 -4.02
C ALA A 175 -14.08 23.59 -4.35
N VAL A 176 -15.32 23.07 -4.29
CA VAL A 176 -15.63 21.68 -4.67
C VAL A 176 -15.37 21.44 -6.16
N ASN A 177 -15.77 22.36 -7.04
CA ASN A 177 -15.50 22.24 -8.48
C ASN A 177 -13.99 22.28 -8.78
N LYS A 178 -13.22 23.12 -8.08
CA LYS A 178 -11.76 23.18 -8.20
C LYS A 178 -11.09 21.88 -7.73
N LEU A 179 -11.57 21.30 -6.63
CA LEU A 179 -11.05 20.02 -6.15
C LEU A 179 -11.40 18.88 -7.11
N ARG A 180 -12.64 18.83 -7.63
CA ARG A 180 -13.05 17.87 -8.65
C ARG A 180 -12.20 17.97 -9.90
N SER A 181 -11.90 19.18 -10.39
CA SER A 181 -11.03 19.36 -11.55
C SER A 181 -9.58 18.92 -11.26
N GLN A 182 -9.06 19.19 -10.06
CA GLN A 182 -7.72 18.74 -9.65
C GLN A 182 -7.62 17.22 -9.57
N ILE A 183 -8.63 16.56 -9.00
CA ILE A 183 -8.70 15.09 -8.93
C ILE A 183 -8.85 14.51 -10.35
N ALA A 184 -9.70 15.10 -11.20
CA ALA A 184 -9.85 14.66 -12.58
C ALA A 184 -8.54 14.79 -13.36
N GLU A 185 -7.79 15.88 -13.18
CA GLU A 185 -6.47 16.08 -13.78
C GLU A 185 -5.45 15.06 -13.24
N GLN A 186 -5.48 14.78 -11.94
CA GLN A 186 -4.63 13.77 -11.31
C GLN A 186 -4.91 12.36 -11.87
N LEU A 187 -6.17 11.98 -11.98
CA LEU A 187 -6.59 10.68 -12.54
C LEU A 187 -6.28 10.59 -14.04
N ALA A 188 -6.42 11.69 -14.78
CA ALA A 188 -6.03 11.76 -16.18
C ALA A 188 -4.51 11.55 -16.35
N ARG A 189 -3.70 12.17 -15.48
CA ARG A 189 -2.24 11.93 -15.43
C ARG A 189 -1.93 10.49 -15.06
N ALA A 190 -2.58 9.93 -14.04
CA ALA A 190 -2.41 8.54 -13.64
C ALA A 190 -2.67 7.59 -14.81
N LYS A 191 -3.76 7.79 -15.55
CA LYS A 191 -4.11 7.02 -16.74
C LYS A 191 -3.07 7.18 -17.85
N ALA A 192 -2.59 8.40 -18.12
CA ALA A 192 -1.56 8.62 -19.15
C ALA A 192 -0.25 7.89 -18.82
N TYR A 193 0.19 7.91 -17.56
CA TYR A 193 1.37 7.14 -17.11
C TYR A 193 1.15 5.63 -17.19
N TYR A 194 -0.06 5.17 -16.89
CA TYR A 194 -0.43 3.76 -17.03
C TYR A 194 -0.39 3.32 -18.49
N ASP A 195 -1.03 4.08 -19.39
CA ASP A 195 -1.09 3.76 -20.82
C ASP A 195 0.33 3.69 -21.43
N ALA A 196 1.20 4.66 -21.10
CA ALA A 196 2.60 4.65 -21.50
C ALA A 196 3.38 3.47 -20.90
N GLY A 197 3.17 3.17 -19.61
CA GLY A 197 3.80 2.04 -18.93
C GLY A 197 3.36 0.69 -19.51
N LEU A 198 2.10 0.57 -19.91
CA LEU A 198 1.55 -0.61 -20.58
C LEU A 198 2.16 -0.80 -21.97
N GLU A 199 2.33 0.28 -22.74
CA GLU A 199 3.02 0.23 -24.03
C GLU A 199 4.47 -0.26 -23.87
N ASP A 200 5.21 0.31 -22.92
CA ASP A 200 6.58 -0.11 -22.62
C ASP A 200 6.64 -1.57 -22.14
N PHE A 201 5.67 -2.02 -21.35
CA PHE A 201 5.57 -3.41 -20.89
C PHE A 201 5.37 -4.36 -22.06
N ASN A 202 4.44 -4.04 -22.97
CA ASN A 202 4.15 -4.84 -24.15
C ASN A 202 5.33 -4.85 -25.13
N ALA A 203 6.10 -3.76 -25.19
CA ALA A 203 7.32 -3.67 -25.98
C ALA A 203 8.56 -4.31 -25.31
N GLY A 204 8.41 -4.94 -24.14
CA GLY A 204 9.49 -5.60 -23.42
C GLY A 204 10.48 -4.67 -22.70
N ARG A 205 10.18 -3.36 -22.63
CA ARG A 205 11.02 -2.34 -21.97
C ARG A 205 10.68 -2.26 -20.48
N TYR A 206 10.83 -3.38 -19.76
CA TYR A 206 10.29 -3.55 -18.41
C TYR A 206 10.80 -2.52 -17.39
N SER A 207 12.05 -2.06 -17.46
CA SER A 207 12.56 -1.02 -16.55
C SER A 207 11.88 0.34 -16.76
N LYS A 208 11.54 0.69 -18.01
CA LYS A 208 10.78 1.91 -18.31
C LYS A 208 9.32 1.76 -17.89
N ALA A 209 8.74 0.60 -18.18
CA ALA A 209 7.39 0.25 -17.74
C ALA A 209 7.25 0.35 -16.22
N GLU A 210 8.19 -0.22 -15.46
CA GLU A 210 8.21 -0.13 -13.98
C GLU A 210 8.17 1.33 -13.52
N SER A 211 8.98 2.20 -14.13
CA SER A 211 9.05 3.63 -13.77
C SER A 211 7.73 4.37 -14.08
N GLY A 212 7.14 4.13 -15.25
CA GLY A 212 5.85 4.71 -15.64
C GLY A 212 4.70 4.23 -14.76
N LEU A 213 4.65 2.93 -14.46
CA LEU A 213 3.62 2.33 -13.62
C LEU A 213 3.74 2.76 -12.16
N TYR A 214 4.97 2.98 -11.65
CA TYR A 214 5.18 3.59 -10.34
C TYR A 214 4.57 4.99 -10.25
N LEU A 215 4.76 5.82 -11.29
CA LEU A 215 4.14 7.14 -11.35
C LEU A 215 2.60 7.03 -11.41
N ALA A 216 2.06 6.10 -12.20
CA ALA A 216 0.62 5.85 -12.26
C ALA A 216 0.05 5.51 -10.88
N MET A 217 0.71 4.62 -10.11
CA MET A 217 0.32 4.27 -8.74
C MET A 217 0.46 5.45 -7.78
N ARG A 218 1.45 6.31 -7.96
CA ARG A 218 1.63 7.49 -7.10
C ARG A 218 0.48 8.49 -7.27
N TYR A 219 -0.05 8.63 -8.50
CA TYR A 219 -1.19 9.49 -8.77
C TYR A 219 -2.54 8.82 -8.45
N ASP A 220 -2.66 7.50 -8.58
CA ASP A 220 -3.85 6.72 -8.21
C ASP A 220 -3.46 5.42 -7.48
N ALA A 221 -3.28 5.53 -6.17
CA ALA A 221 -2.77 4.44 -5.34
C ALA A 221 -3.80 3.32 -5.08
N ARG A 222 -5.09 3.57 -5.35
CA ARG A 222 -6.17 2.60 -5.09
C ARG A 222 -6.44 1.68 -6.28
N ASN A 223 -5.88 2.02 -7.43
CA ASN A 223 -6.11 1.24 -8.63
C ASN A 223 -5.29 -0.06 -8.62
N GLN A 224 -5.97 -1.16 -8.34
CA GLN A 224 -5.37 -2.49 -8.29
C GLN A 224 -4.76 -2.90 -9.63
N THR A 225 -5.35 -2.47 -10.76
CA THR A 225 -4.79 -2.83 -12.08
C THR A 225 -3.41 -2.21 -12.30
N TYR A 226 -3.16 -1.01 -11.74
CA TYR A 226 -1.85 -0.36 -11.81
C TYR A 226 -0.85 -1.09 -10.92
N ALA A 227 -1.27 -1.45 -9.70
CA ALA A 227 -0.44 -2.19 -8.77
C ALA A 227 -0.05 -3.59 -9.30
N ASP A 228 -0.99 -4.31 -9.90
CA ASP A 228 -0.74 -5.64 -10.44
C ASP A 228 0.19 -5.60 -11.66
N LEU A 229 -0.03 -4.67 -12.58
CA LEU A 229 0.86 -4.51 -13.73
C LEU A 229 2.25 -4.03 -13.31
N PHE A 230 2.34 -3.15 -12.31
CA PHE A 230 3.62 -2.72 -11.73
C PHE A 230 4.40 -3.90 -11.15
N LYS A 231 3.77 -4.76 -10.35
CA LYS A 231 4.41 -5.98 -9.80
C LYS A 231 4.92 -6.89 -10.92
N GLN A 232 4.12 -7.09 -11.97
CA GLN A 232 4.52 -7.89 -13.12
C GLN A 232 5.72 -7.25 -13.85
N ALA A 233 5.70 -5.93 -14.05
CA ALA A 233 6.79 -5.19 -14.68
C ALA A 233 8.08 -5.30 -13.87
N GLN A 234 8.00 -5.14 -12.54
CA GLN A 234 9.13 -5.29 -11.64
C GLN A 234 9.73 -6.69 -11.69
N HIS A 235 8.89 -7.74 -11.64
CA HIS A 235 9.36 -9.12 -11.75
C HIS A 235 10.09 -9.38 -13.07
N LYS A 236 9.49 -8.96 -14.21
CA LYS A 236 10.11 -9.12 -15.52
C LYS A 236 11.37 -8.27 -15.69
N ALA A 237 11.40 -7.07 -15.12
CA ALA A 237 12.58 -6.21 -15.12
C ALA A 237 13.73 -6.85 -14.32
N LEU A 238 13.43 -7.44 -13.17
CA LEU A 238 14.41 -8.18 -12.38
C LEU A 238 14.95 -9.39 -13.17
N GLN A 239 14.09 -10.21 -13.76
CA GLN A 239 14.50 -11.34 -14.59
C GLN A 239 15.38 -10.89 -15.77
N LEU A 240 14.97 -9.84 -16.50
CA LEU A 240 15.76 -9.31 -17.61
C LEU A 240 17.12 -8.77 -17.15
N ARG A 241 17.16 -8.11 -15.98
CA ARG A 241 18.41 -7.66 -15.36
C ARG A 241 19.32 -8.84 -15.01
N CYS A 242 18.78 -9.92 -14.44
CA CYS A 242 19.54 -11.14 -14.16
C CYS A 242 20.20 -11.67 -15.43
N VAL A 243 19.39 -11.91 -16.47
CA VAL A 243 19.84 -12.47 -17.75
C VAL A 243 20.90 -11.57 -18.38
N THR A 244 20.67 -10.26 -18.40
CA THR A 244 21.63 -9.29 -18.95
C THR A 244 22.96 -9.32 -18.21
N LEU A 245 22.96 -9.44 -16.88
CA LEU A 245 24.18 -9.56 -16.07
C LEU A 245 24.92 -10.88 -16.37
N VAL A 246 24.20 -11.99 -16.52
CA VAL A 246 24.79 -13.27 -16.92
C VAL A 246 25.43 -13.17 -18.30
N THR A 247 24.74 -12.60 -19.29
CA THR A 247 25.28 -12.42 -20.64
C THR A 247 26.52 -11.52 -20.63
N LYS A 248 26.52 -10.42 -19.86
CA LYS A 248 27.69 -9.57 -19.69
C LYS A 248 28.85 -10.31 -19.03
N GLY A 249 28.57 -11.16 -18.04
CA GLY A 249 29.56 -12.03 -17.42
C GLY A 249 30.20 -12.99 -18.44
N GLN A 250 29.38 -13.64 -19.26
CA GLN A 250 29.83 -14.54 -20.31
C GLN A 250 30.67 -13.83 -21.38
N GLN A 251 30.26 -12.64 -21.81
CA GLN A 251 31.05 -11.84 -22.74
C GLN A 251 32.39 -11.43 -22.13
N ALA A 252 32.40 -10.99 -20.88
CA ALA A 252 33.64 -10.65 -20.19
C ALA A 252 34.59 -11.86 -20.08
N GLU A 253 34.08 -13.06 -19.80
CA GLU A 253 34.88 -14.31 -19.85
C GLU A 253 35.47 -14.55 -21.24
N GLN A 254 34.67 -14.39 -22.31
CA GLN A 254 35.13 -14.58 -23.69
C GLN A 254 36.27 -13.64 -24.07
N TYR A 255 36.27 -12.42 -23.53
CA TYR A 255 37.36 -11.44 -23.74
C TYR A 255 38.53 -11.61 -22.76
N GLY A 256 38.50 -12.60 -21.86
CA GLY A 256 39.54 -12.83 -20.85
C GLY A 256 39.50 -11.84 -19.67
N ASN A 257 38.45 -11.03 -19.55
CA ASN A 257 38.26 -10.07 -18.47
C ASN A 257 37.64 -10.73 -17.24
N THR A 258 38.39 -11.61 -16.58
CA THR A 258 37.92 -12.42 -15.43
C THR A 258 37.35 -11.58 -14.29
N ARG A 259 37.95 -10.42 -14.00
CA ARG A 259 37.49 -9.52 -12.92
C ARG A 259 36.07 -9.00 -13.19
N ASP A 260 35.80 -8.57 -14.42
CA ASP A 260 34.48 -8.07 -14.82
C ASP A 260 33.46 -9.19 -14.89
N ALA A 261 33.87 -10.39 -15.32
CA ALA A 261 33.02 -11.58 -15.30
C ALA A 261 32.54 -11.89 -13.87
N LEU A 262 33.47 -12.01 -12.91
CA LEU A 262 33.15 -12.25 -11.50
C LEU A 262 32.20 -11.19 -10.94
N ALA A 263 32.47 -9.91 -11.19
CA ALA A 263 31.60 -8.82 -10.74
C ALA A 263 30.18 -8.91 -11.31
N ASN A 264 30.04 -9.23 -12.60
CA ASN A 264 28.73 -9.38 -13.23
C ASN A 264 27.97 -10.61 -12.72
N TYR A 265 28.64 -11.75 -12.54
CA TYR A 265 27.99 -12.94 -11.98
C TYR A 265 27.60 -12.78 -10.51
N ARG A 266 28.41 -12.11 -9.69
CA ARG A 266 28.04 -11.78 -8.29
C ARG A 266 26.74 -10.97 -8.25
N LYS A 267 26.65 -9.91 -9.06
CA LYS A 267 25.42 -9.13 -9.21
C LYS A 267 24.26 -9.94 -9.79
N ALA A 268 24.54 -10.90 -10.68
CA ALA A 268 23.52 -11.77 -11.24
C ALA A 268 22.92 -12.65 -10.14
N VAL A 269 23.74 -13.32 -9.32
CA VAL A 269 23.25 -14.22 -8.26
C VAL A 269 22.50 -13.51 -7.14
N GLU A 270 22.80 -12.22 -6.88
CA GLU A 270 22.04 -11.36 -5.97
C GLU A 270 20.58 -11.18 -6.41
N CYS A 271 20.32 -11.22 -7.73
CA CYS A 271 18.99 -11.10 -8.28
C CYS A 271 18.21 -12.44 -8.29
N GLU A 272 18.81 -13.51 -7.75
CA GLU A 272 18.26 -14.87 -7.66
C GLU A 272 17.73 -15.45 -8.99
N PRO A 273 18.60 -15.63 -10.01
CA PRO A 273 18.18 -16.11 -11.31
C PRO A 273 17.51 -17.48 -11.22
N ASP A 274 16.51 -17.68 -12.07
CA ASP A 274 15.81 -18.96 -12.22
C ASP A 274 16.73 -20.03 -12.85
N GLU A 275 17.72 -19.62 -13.63
CA GLU A 275 18.70 -20.49 -14.26
C GLU A 275 19.93 -20.74 -13.37
N GLY A 276 20.45 -21.96 -13.41
CA GLY A 276 21.61 -22.39 -12.62
C GLY A 276 22.96 -21.89 -13.18
N MET A 277 22.98 -21.40 -14.43
CA MET A 277 24.20 -21.03 -15.14
C MET A 277 25.03 -19.95 -14.42
N ALA A 278 24.38 -18.93 -13.85
CA ALA A 278 25.08 -17.84 -13.15
C ALA A 278 25.85 -18.36 -11.93
N TYR A 279 25.21 -19.21 -11.14
CA TYR A 279 25.80 -19.84 -9.96
C TYR A 279 26.95 -20.75 -10.34
N PHE A 280 26.78 -21.54 -11.39
CA PHE A 280 27.80 -22.44 -11.91
C PHE A 280 29.04 -21.70 -12.39
N ARG A 281 28.88 -20.69 -13.25
CA ARG A 281 30.00 -19.89 -13.79
C ARG A 281 30.73 -19.13 -12.69
N LEU A 282 30.00 -18.52 -11.76
CA LEU A 282 30.61 -17.88 -10.59
C LEU A 282 31.46 -18.87 -9.80
N ALA A 283 30.92 -20.05 -9.47
CA ALA A 283 31.67 -21.06 -8.72
C ALA A 283 32.93 -21.54 -9.47
N GLN A 284 32.87 -21.71 -10.79
CA GLN A 284 34.04 -22.09 -11.59
C GLN A 284 35.14 -21.02 -11.56
N LEU A 285 34.77 -19.75 -11.75
CA LEU A 285 35.74 -18.65 -11.72
C LEU A 285 36.31 -18.44 -10.32
N GLN A 286 35.51 -18.59 -9.26
CA GLN A 286 35.98 -18.51 -7.88
C GLN A 286 36.96 -19.64 -7.55
N ARG A 287 36.70 -20.88 -8.01
CA ARG A 287 37.64 -22.00 -7.87
C ARG A 287 38.97 -21.72 -8.57
N GLN A 288 38.96 -21.07 -9.74
CA GLN A 288 40.18 -20.67 -10.44
C GLN A 288 40.97 -19.58 -9.72
N GLN A 289 40.29 -18.73 -8.93
CA GLN A 289 40.92 -17.72 -8.08
C GLN A 289 41.32 -18.26 -6.70
N GLU A 290 41.22 -19.58 -6.49
CA GLU A 290 41.52 -20.25 -5.21
C GLU A 290 40.72 -19.67 -4.02
N GLU A 291 39.50 -19.16 -4.29
CA GLU A 291 38.58 -18.70 -3.24
C GLU A 291 38.05 -19.89 -2.41
N GLU A 292 37.42 -19.57 -1.28
CA GLU A 292 36.96 -20.55 -0.28
C GLU A 292 36.08 -21.66 -0.91
N PRO A 293 36.48 -22.94 -0.81
CA PRO A 293 35.77 -24.02 -1.48
C PRO A 293 34.36 -24.26 -0.92
N ARG A 294 34.08 -23.78 0.30
CA ARG A 294 32.75 -23.85 0.92
C ARG A 294 31.73 -22.96 0.22
N GLU A 295 32.13 -21.77 -0.23
CA GLU A 295 31.25 -20.85 -0.96
C GLU A 295 30.93 -21.40 -2.35
N CYS A 296 31.97 -21.89 -3.04
CA CYS A 296 31.83 -22.58 -4.32
C CYS A 296 30.86 -23.76 -4.24
N LEU A 297 30.92 -24.52 -3.14
CA LEU A 297 30.01 -25.64 -2.89
C LEU A 297 28.56 -25.20 -2.76
N ALA A 298 28.31 -24.10 -2.04
CA ALA A 298 26.96 -23.54 -1.89
C ALA A 298 26.39 -23.08 -3.25
N LEU A 299 27.22 -22.44 -4.08
CA LEU A 299 26.84 -22.00 -5.42
C LEU A 299 26.54 -23.18 -6.36
N LEU A 300 27.40 -24.20 -6.41
CA LEU A 300 27.16 -25.38 -7.25
C LEU A 300 25.92 -26.16 -6.81
N ARG A 301 25.63 -26.24 -5.49
CA ARG A 301 24.37 -26.80 -5.00
C ARG A 301 23.17 -26.00 -5.49
N LYS A 302 23.22 -24.67 -5.43
CA LYS A 302 22.16 -23.81 -6.00
C LYS A 302 22.01 -24.02 -7.51
N ALA A 303 23.11 -24.17 -8.25
CA ALA A 303 23.07 -24.44 -9.68
C ALA A 303 22.33 -25.76 -10.00
N VAL A 304 22.65 -26.85 -9.28
CA VAL A 304 21.96 -28.15 -9.42
C VAL A 304 20.51 -28.08 -8.94
N GLN A 305 20.20 -27.29 -7.91
CA GLN A 305 18.83 -27.09 -7.43
C GLN A 305 17.95 -26.39 -8.48
N LYS A 306 18.48 -25.34 -9.12
CA LYS A 306 17.78 -24.55 -10.15
C LYS A 306 17.62 -25.35 -11.45
N GLU A 307 18.67 -26.06 -11.87
CA GLU A 307 18.63 -26.90 -13.08
C GLU A 307 19.10 -28.35 -12.80
N PRO A 308 18.22 -29.21 -12.24
CA PRO A 308 18.60 -30.55 -11.78
C PRO A 308 18.92 -31.55 -12.90
N LYS A 309 18.55 -31.22 -14.15
CA LYS A 309 18.72 -32.08 -15.34
C LYS A 309 19.99 -31.77 -16.13
N ARG A 310 20.83 -30.83 -15.67
CA ARG A 310 22.08 -30.49 -16.36
C ARG A 310 23.24 -31.30 -15.78
N ALA A 311 23.74 -32.26 -16.57
CA ALA A 311 24.82 -33.15 -16.14
C ALA A 311 26.10 -32.37 -15.82
N GLU A 312 26.42 -31.32 -16.58
CA GLU A 312 27.58 -30.45 -16.36
C GLU A 312 27.67 -29.91 -14.92
N PHE A 313 26.53 -29.50 -14.34
CA PHE A 313 26.48 -28.96 -12.99
C PHE A 313 26.74 -30.03 -11.94
N ARG A 314 26.21 -31.24 -12.16
CA ARG A 314 26.44 -32.39 -11.28
C ARG A 314 27.87 -32.89 -11.34
N ILE A 315 28.49 -32.89 -12.53
CA ILE A 315 29.90 -33.25 -12.70
C ILE A 315 30.76 -32.28 -11.88
N ALA A 316 30.58 -30.97 -12.04
CA ALA A 316 31.38 -29.99 -11.30
C ALA A 316 31.15 -30.05 -9.78
N LEU A 317 29.91 -30.30 -9.35
CA LEU A 317 29.61 -30.52 -7.92
C LEU A 317 30.29 -31.79 -7.40
N GLY A 318 30.29 -32.87 -8.19
CA GLY A 318 30.97 -34.13 -7.86
C GLY A 318 32.50 -33.99 -7.79
N GLU A 319 33.10 -33.25 -8.73
CA GLU A 319 34.52 -32.90 -8.72
C GLU A 319 34.90 -32.13 -7.45
N LEU A 320 34.12 -31.09 -7.10
CA LEU A 320 34.38 -30.31 -5.89
C LEU A 320 34.20 -31.15 -4.62
N TYR A 321 33.20 -32.03 -4.55
CA TYR A 321 33.07 -32.96 -3.43
C TYR A 321 34.28 -33.90 -3.32
N ASN A 322 34.84 -34.35 -4.45
CA ASN A 322 36.03 -35.19 -4.45
C ASN A 322 37.26 -34.43 -3.91
N GLU A 323 37.46 -33.20 -4.36
CA GLU A 323 38.53 -32.30 -3.86
C GLU A 323 38.41 -32.09 -2.34
N LEU A 324 37.18 -31.95 -1.85
CA LEU A 324 36.88 -31.83 -0.41
C LEU A 324 36.86 -33.15 0.35
N LYS A 325 37.33 -34.25 -0.27
CA LYS A 325 37.38 -35.60 0.30
C LYS A 325 36.02 -36.16 0.75
N MET A 326 34.93 -35.63 0.21
CA MET A 326 33.56 -36.09 0.45
C MET A 326 33.14 -37.16 -0.56
N GLY A 327 33.86 -38.29 -0.58
CA GLY A 327 33.76 -39.32 -1.63
C GLY A 327 32.35 -39.87 -1.86
N GLN A 328 31.55 -40.10 -0.82
CA GLN A 328 30.17 -40.59 -0.97
C GLN A 328 29.25 -39.58 -1.67
N ASN A 329 29.44 -38.28 -1.41
CA ASN A 329 28.66 -37.23 -2.07
C ASN A 329 29.09 -37.10 -3.54
N ALA A 330 30.41 -37.13 -3.78
CA ALA A 330 30.97 -37.11 -5.13
C ALA A 330 30.44 -38.28 -5.98
N LEU A 331 30.39 -39.49 -5.40
CA LEU A 331 29.95 -40.69 -6.09
C LEU A 331 28.48 -40.59 -6.51
N ARG A 332 27.61 -40.07 -5.63
CA ARG A 332 26.19 -39.86 -5.92
C ARG A 332 25.99 -38.88 -7.08
N GLU A 333 26.68 -37.74 -7.06
CA GLU A 333 26.56 -36.75 -8.14
C GLU A 333 27.13 -37.27 -9.46
N ALA A 334 28.24 -38.01 -9.43
CA ALA A 334 28.81 -38.63 -10.63
C ALA A 334 27.90 -39.71 -11.23
N GLN A 335 27.23 -40.51 -10.39
CA GLN A 335 26.21 -41.47 -10.84
C GLN A 335 25.03 -40.75 -11.51
N ALA A 336 24.46 -39.75 -10.84
CA ALA A 336 23.37 -38.95 -11.39
C ALA A 336 23.76 -38.24 -12.70
N ALA A 337 25.00 -37.76 -12.83
CA ALA A 337 25.50 -37.17 -14.07
C ALA A 337 25.55 -38.18 -15.22
N VAL A 338 26.00 -39.41 -14.97
CA VAL A 338 26.04 -40.49 -15.98
C VAL A 338 24.62 -40.96 -16.34
N GLU A 339 23.69 -40.98 -15.39
CA GLU A 339 22.28 -41.30 -15.66
C GLU A 339 21.62 -40.27 -16.58
N LEU A 340 21.89 -38.98 -16.35
CA LEU A 340 21.38 -37.91 -17.20
C LEU A 340 22.01 -37.92 -18.61
N GLU A 341 23.32 -38.12 -18.69
CA GLU A 341 24.05 -38.16 -19.97
C GLU A 341 24.97 -39.39 -20.05
N PRO A 342 24.46 -40.55 -20.48
CA PRO A 342 25.22 -41.79 -20.53
C PRO A 342 26.40 -41.79 -21.52
N LYS A 343 26.47 -40.79 -22.42
CA LYS A 343 27.57 -40.60 -23.38
C LYS A 343 28.58 -39.53 -22.92
N ASN A 344 28.37 -38.89 -21.77
CA ASN A 344 29.28 -37.86 -21.28
C ASN A 344 30.55 -38.52 -20.72
N GLU A 345 31.66 -38.38 -21.44
CA GLU A 345 32.93 -39.00 -21.09
C GLU A 345 33.52 -38.45 -19.78
N LYS A 346 33.29 -37.17 -19.46
CA LYS A 346 33.73 -36.58 -18.19
C LYS A 346 32.99 -37.21 -17.00
N ALA A 347 31.66 -37.38 -17.12
CA ALA A 347 30.86 -38.01 -16.08
C ALA A 347 31.30 -39.47 -15.83
N LYS A 348 31.55 -40.23 -16.90
CA LYS A 348 32.05 -41.61 -16.80
C LYS A 348 33.44 -41.67 -16.17
N ALA A 349 34.34 -40.78 -16.57
CA ALA A 349 35.70 -40.71 -16.05
C ALA A 349 35.69 -40.42 -14.54
N LEU A 350 34.89 -39.43 -14.13
CA LEU A 350 34.69 -39.09 -12.71
C LEU A 350 34.13 -40.27 -11.93
N LEU A 351 33.09 -40.93 -12.44
CA LEU A 351 32.49 -42.09 -11.78
C LEU A 351 33.48 -43.27 -11.65
N LYS A 352 34.28 -43.53 -12.69
CA LYS A 352 35.31 -44.58 -12.67
C LYS A 352 36.39 -44.28 -11.63
N LEU A 353 36.86 -43.04 -11.58
CA LEU A 353 37.86 -42.58 -10.61
C LEU A 353 37.35 -42.73 -9.17
N LEU A 354 36.12 -42.29 -8.90
CA LEU A 354 35.52 -42.36 -7.57
C LEU A 354 35.24 -43.80 -7.12
N LYS A 355 34.82 -44.69 -8.03
CA LYS A 355 34.66 -46.12 -7.73
C LYS A 355 35.97 -46.81 -7.40
N ALA A 356 37.07 -46.41 -8.03
CA ALA A 356 38.40 -46.96 -7.75
C ALA A 356 38.92 -46.52 -6.38
N ALA A 357 38.59 -45.31 -5.93
CA ALA A 357 39.01 -44.77 -4.63
C ALA A 357 38.26 -45.35 -3.41
N VAL A 358 37.14 -46.05 -3.64
CA VAL A 358 36.31 -46.68 -2.59
C VAL A 358 36.63 -48.17 -2.41
N ARG A 359 37.41 -48.75 -3.33
CA ARG A 359 37.96 -50.12 -3.22
C ARG A 359 39.30 -50.07 -2.52
#